data_AF-A0A9E1QSS2-F1
#
_entry.id   AF-A0A9E1QSS2-F1
#
_cell.length_a   1.000
_cell.length_b   1.000
_cell.length_c   1.000
_cell.angle_alpha   90.00
_cell.angle_beta   90.00
_cell.angle_gamma   90.00
#
_symmetry.space_group_name_H-M   'P 1'
#
loop_
_entity.id
_entity.type
_entity.pdbx_description
1 polymer ?
#
loop_
_entity_poly.entity_id
_entity_poly.type
_entity_poly.pdbx_seq_one_letter_code
_entity_poly.pdbx_strand_id
1 'polypeptide(L)' 'IHEIMCPSDDSHLTIEFDDYFVISPSIVFYSRPNNFSSNAIGEMGSKVDQGFEYSSGNNSLFLNKEEILKYNDSK' A
#
# COMPACT_ATOMS: atom_id res chain seq x y z
N ILE A 1 8.50 10.26 15.90
CA ILE A 1 7.37 10.62 15.00
C ILE A 1 7.52 9.74 13.78
N HIS A 2 6.44 9.09 13.34
CA HIS A 2 6.41 8.22 12.17
C HIS A 2 5.23 8.65 11.29
N GLU A 3 5.41 8.52 9.99
CA GLU A 3 4.37 8.83 8.99
C GLU A 3 3.59 7.55 8.64
N ILE A 4 2.31 7.70 8.32
CA ILE A 4 1.41 6.57 8.01
C ILE A 4 0.97 6.70 6.55
N MET A 5 1.02 5.58 5.81
CA MET A 5 0.54 5.53 4.42
C MET A 5 -0.75 4.72 4.27
N CYS A 6 -0.91 3.63 5.03
CA CYS A 6 -2.17 2.88 5.12
C CYS A 6 -2.61 2.84 6.58
N PRO A 7 -3.56 3.70 7.00
CA PRO A 7 -4.06 3.72 8.37
C PRO A 7 -4.77 2.42 8.75
N SER A 8 -4.66 2.00 10.02
CA SER A 8 -5.34 0.80 10.54
C SER A 8 -6.85 0.80 10.33
N ASP A 9 -7.47 1.98 10.43
CA ASP A 9 -8.91 2.15 10.30
C ASP A 9 -9.39 1.86 8.87
N ASP A 10 -8.54 2.09 7.87
CA ASP A 10 -8.81 1.85 6.45
C ASP A 10 -8.34 0.46 5.98
N SER A 11 -7.86 -0.41 6.89
CA SER A 11 -7.42 -1.78 6.56
C SER A 11 -8.50 -2.58 5.81
N HIS A 12 -9.78 -2.39 6.16
CA HIS A 12 -10.91 -3.03 5.48
C HIS A 12 -11.11 -2.61 4.02
N LEU A 13 -10.54 -1.47 3.62
CA LEU A 13 -10.52 -0.93 2.26
C LEU A 13 -9.18 -1.16 1.56
N THR A 14 -8.17 -1.67 2.26
CA THR A 14 -6.80 -1.80 1.76
C THR A 14 -6.60 -3.17 1.11
N ILE A 15 -5.98 -3.14 -0.07
CA ILE A 15 -5.66 -4.30 -0.89
C ILE A 15 -4.16 -4.30 -1.13
N GLU A 16 -3.49 -5.40 -0.80
CA GLU A 16 -2.08 -5.65 -1.04
C GLU A 16 -1.87 -6.31 -2.40
N PHE A 17 -0.92 -5.75 -3.16
CA PHE A 17 -0.34 -6.32 -4.36
C PHE A 17 1.15 -6.57 -4.10
N ASP A 18 1.84 -7.21 -5.05
CA ASP A 18 3.23 -7.64 -4.88
C ASP A 18 4.20 -6.49 -4.59
N ASP A 19 3.97 -5.30 -5.17
CA ASP A 19 4.86 -4.13 -5.06
C ASP A 19 4.16 -2.81 -4.68
N TYR A 20 2.84 -2.84 -4.45
CA TYR A 20 2.08 -1.67 -4.01
C TYR A 20 0.82 -2.03 -3.21
N PHE A 21 0.19 -1.01 -2.63
CA PHE A 21 -1.10 -1.12 -1.95
C PHE A 21 -2.14 -0.24 -2.64
N VAL A 22 -3.41 -0.65 -2.58
CA VAL A 22 -4.56 0.14 -3.03
C VAL A 22 -5.50 0.35 -1.87
N ILE A 23 -5.76 1.61 -1.53
CA ILE A 23 -6.87 1.98 -0.64
C ILE A 23 -8.10 2.24 -1.51
N SER A 24 -9.07 1.34 -1.44
CA SER A 24 -10.30 1.47 -2.21
C SER A 24 -11.18 2.62 -1.66
N PRO A 25 -12.01 3.25 -2.49
CA PRO A 25 -12.91 4.31 -2.04
C PRO A 25 -13.89 3.82 -0.97
N SER A 26 -14.14 4.65 0.05
CA SER A 26 -15.13 4.37 1.10
C SER A 26 -16.60 4.48 0.64
N ILE A 27 -16.82 4.83 -0.63
CA ILE A 27 -18.14 4.97 -1.26
C ILE A 27 -18.40 3.84 -2.26
N VAL A 28 -19.67 3.55 -2.50
CA VAL A 28 -20.12 2.59 -3.51
C VAL A 28 -20.45 3.33 -4.81
N PHE A 29 -19.81 2.96 -5.91
CA PHE A 29 -20.22 3.41 -7.24
C PHE A 29 -21.39 2.56 -7.74
N TYR A 30 -22.47 3.21 -8.20
CA TYR A 30 -23.63 2.53 -8.78
C TYR A 30 -23.53 2.32 -10.29
N SER A 31 -22.65 3.05 -10.97
CA SER A 31 -22.47 2.98 -12.42
C SER A 31 -21.42 1.97 -12.89
N ARG A 32 -20.69 1.33 -11.96
CA ARG A 32 -19.63 0.36 -12.27
C ARG A 32 -19.45 -0.67 -11.15
N PRO A 33 -18.82 -1.83 -11.43
CA PRO A 33 -18.42 -2.77 -10.38
C PRO A 33 -17.40 -2.14 -9.42
N ASN A 34 -17.53 -2.43 -8.11
CA ASN A 34 -16.62 -1.96 -7.06
C ASN A 34 -15.54 -3.02 -6.73
N ASN A 35 -15.01 -3.68 -7.76
CA ASN A 35 -13.92 -4.63 -7.59
C ASN A 35 -12.59 -3.95 -7.92
N PHE A 36 -11.74 -3.83 -6.90
CA PHE A 36 -10.40 -3.24 -6.99
C PHE A 36 -9.29 -4.27 -6.77
N SER A 37 -9.64 -5.57 -6.70
CA SER A 37 -8.69 -6.67 -6.49
C SER A 37 -7.96 -7.11 -7.77
N SER A 38 -8.22 -6.48 -8.91
CA SER A 38 -7.52 -6.73 -10.16
C SER A 38 -7.26 -5.43 -10.90
N ASN A 39 -6.11 -5.29 -11.53
CA ASN A 39 -5.80 -4.12 -12.35
C ASN A 39 -5.94 -4.38 -13.87
N ALA A 40 -5.69 -3.37 -14.70
CA ALA A 40 -5.87 -3.44 -16.14
C ALA A 40 -4.87 -4.35 -16.87
N ILE A 41 -3.75 -4.71 -16.23
CA ILE A 41 -2.72 -5.59 -16.77
C ILE A 41 -2.82 -7.02 -16.23
N GLY A 42 -3.82 -7.30 -15.37
CA GLY A 42 -4.13 -8.65 -14.88
C GLY A 42 -3.46 -9.03 -13.56
N GLU A 43 -2.81 -8.09 -12.87
CA GLU A 43 -2.30 -8.33 -11.51
C GLU A 43 -3.47 -8.46 -10.54
N MET A 44 -3.30 -9.33 -9.54
CA MET A 44 -4.32 -9.66 -8.54
C MET A 44 -3.85 -9.26 -7.16
N GLY A 45 -4.69 -8.53 -6.44
CA GLY A 45 -4.44 -8.11 -5.07
C GLY A 45 -5.34 -8.85 -4.08
N SER A 46 -4.87 -8.96 -2.84
CA SER A 46 -5.61 -9.58 -1.73
C SER A 46 -5.93 -8.55 -0.66
N LYS A 47 -7.05 -8.71 0.05
CA LYS A 47 -7.34 -7.83 1.19
C LYS A 47 -6.31 -8.07 2.29
N VAL A 48 -5.85 -6.98 2.90
CA VAL A 48 -4.99 -7.07 4.09
C VAL A 48 -5.79 -7.54 5.30
N ASP A 49 -5.08 -7.96 6.34
CA ASP A 49 -5.68 -8.30 7.62
C ASP A 49 -6.36 -7.10 8.29
N GLN A 50 -7.42 -7.36 9.06
CA GLN A 50 -8.08 -6.32 9.82
C GLN A 50 -7.13 -5.69 10.84
N GLY A 51 -7.02 -4.37 10.83
CA GLY A 51 -6.09 -3.62 11.69
C GLY A 51 -4.67 -3.50 11.11
N PHE A 52 -4.41 -3.99 9.89
CA PHE A 52 -3.16 -3.75 9.17
C PHE A 52 -2.84 -2.25 9.09
N GLU A 53 -1.61 -1.87 9.43
CA GLU A 53 -1.09 -0.51 9.31
C GLU A 53 0.26 -0.54 8.60
N TYR A 54 0.38 0.26 7.53
CA TYR A 54 1.66 0.51 6.88
C TYR A 54 2.19 1.89 7.29
N SER A 55 3.22 1.90 8.14
CA SER A 55 3.82 3.12 8.66
C SER A 55 5.35 3.11 8.58
N SER A 56 5.94 4.29 8.55
CA SER A 56 7.40 4.45 8.52
C SER A 56 8.08 4.02 9.83
N GLY A 57 7.31 3.64 10.85
CA GLY A 57 7.81 3.14 12.13
C GLY A 57 7.94 1.62 12.19
N ASN A 58 7.16 0.89 11.39
CA ASN A 58 7.12 -0.58 11.39
C ASN A 58 7.52 -1.21 10.05
N ASN A 59 7.98 -0.39 9.08
CA ASN A 59 8.36 -0.86 7.75
C ASN A 59 9.44 -1.96 7.83
N SER A 60 9.32 -2.99 6.99
CA SER A 60 10.29 -4.10 6.95
C SER A 60 11.61 -3.70 6.24
N LEU A 61 11.54 -2.69 5.38
CA LEU A 61 12.67 -2.24 4.55
C LEU A 61 13.08 -0.81 4.91
N PHE A 62 14.32 -0.66 5.38
CA PHE A 62 14.95 0.63 5.62
C PHE A 62 16.28 0.71 4.88
N LEU A 63 16.55 1.85 4.28
CA LEU A 63 17.85 2.12 3.67
C LEU A 63 18.86 2.49 4.76
N ASN A 64 20.00 1.80 4.76
CA ASN A 64 21.15 2.18 5.55
C ASN A 64 21.91 3.35 4.89
N LYS A 65 22.93 3.86 5.59
CA LYS A 65 23.73 5.00 5.10
C LYS A 65 24.34 4.76 3.71
N GLU A 66 24.90 3.57 3.47
CA GLU A 66 25.54 3.23 2.19
C GLU A 66 24.50 3.15 1.07
N GLU A 67 23.33 2.57 1.33
CA GLU A 67 22.23 2.49 0.38
C GLU A 67 21.66 3.87 0.03
N ILE A 68 21.57 4.78 1.01
CA ILE A 68 21.17 6.18 0.78
C ILE A 68 22.20 6.89 -0.11
N LEU A 69 23.49 6.75 0.19
CA LEU A 69 24.56 7.36 -0.63
C LEU A 69 24.51 6.82 -2.06
N LYS A 70 24.39 5.49 -2.21
CA LYS A 70 24.27 4.84 -3.52
C LYS A 70 23.05 5.33 -4.30
N TYR A 71 21.89 5.48 -3.65
CA TYR A 71 20.69 6.01 -4.28
C TYR A 71 20.90 7.44 -4.78
N ASN A 72 21.54 8.29 -3.96
CA ASN A 72 21.81 9.68 -4.32
C ASN A 72 22.81 9.80 -5.48
N ASP A 73 23.82 8.93 -5.55
CA ASP A 73 24.82 8.92 -6.64
C ASP A 73 24.29 8.30 -7.94
N SER A 74 23.22 7.50 -7.87
CA SER A 74 22.58 6.87 -9.03
C SER A 74 21.58 7.77 -9.76
N LYS A 75 21.37 9.00 -9.27
CA LYS A 75 20.55 10.04 -9.89
C LYS A 75 21.39 10.99 -10.73
#